data_AF-R7QDR9-F1
#
_entry.id   AF-R7QDR9-F1
#
_cell.length_a   1.000
_cell.length_b   1.000
_cell.length_c   1.000
_cell.angle_alpha   90.00
_cell.angle_beta   90.00
_cell.angle_gamma   90.00
#
_symmetry.space_group_name_H-M   'P 1'
#
loop_
_entity.id
_entity.type
_entity.pdbx_description
1 polymer ?
#
loop_
_entity_poly.entity_id
_entity_poly.type
_entity_poly.pdbx_seq_one_letter_code
_entity_poly.pdbx_strand_id
1 'polypeptide(L)'
;MAALIAGTSGILVCGLVLTALPLAKKKNLRGSRGKMWTSANLNPHVGQEPIYCRLCDGEGTIPCTLCNKTGILARGGFAKRNTIRVPSLVGSKWTSVSAIDGKWRHFLCTAKKGKNTKDGIAILSSTCGPVENRIRIEVPLKELKTREMWEGGWTTLNDIRGAAGVAGTTCSACRGLKAVMCPRCDGLGQVGL
;
A
#
# COMPACT_ATOMS: atom_id res chain seq x y z
N MET A 1 -9.13 9.68 61.30
CA MET A 1 -7.81 9.19 61.75
C MET A 1 -6.78 9.61 60.73
N ALA A 2 -5.71 10.25 61.22
CA ALA A 2 -4.66 10.91 60.46
C ALA A 2 -3.48 9.98 60.11
N ALA A 3 -2.75 10.32 59.04
CA ALA A 3 -1.30 10.14 58.78
C ALA A 3 -1.11 10.37 57.25
N LEU A 4 -0.48 11.42 56.69
CA LEU A 4 0.79 12.13 56.92
C LEU A 4 2.02 11.22 57.02
N ILE A 5 2.75 11.02 55.90
CA ILE A 5 4.23 10.97 55.73
C ILE A 5 4.49 11.12 54.20
N ALA A 6 5.00 12.22 53.62
CA ALA A 6 6.34 12.85 53.66
C ALA A 6 7.46 12.07 52.95
N GLY A 7 8.18 12.78 52.05
CA GLY A 7 9.53 12.45 51.56
C GLY A 7 9.59 11.90 50.13
N THR A 8 10.50 12.30 49.25
CA THR A 8 11.65 13.22 49.31
C THR A 8 12.11 13.48 47.88
N SER A 9 12.48 14.73 47.61
CA SER A 9 13.11 15.22 46.38
C SER A 9 14.48 14.59 46.15
N GLY A 10 14.74 14.10 44.93
CA GLY A 10 16.05 13.66 44.46
C GLY A 10 16.41 14.38 43.17
N ILE A 11 17.09 15.52 43.29
CA ILE A 11 17.69 16.24 42.16
C ILE A 11 19.01 15.53 41.85
N LEU A 12 19.07 14.83 40.71
CA LEU A 12 20.31 14.24 40.21
C LEU A 12 20.98 15.25 39.27
N VAL A 13 21.96 15.97 39.80
CA VAL A 13 22.87 16.80 39.01
C VAL A 13 23.87 15.86 38.34
N CYS A 14 23.73 15.65 37.03
CA CYS A 14 24.73 14.90 36.25
C CYS A 14 25.63 15.90 35.51
N GLY A 15 26.89 15.93 35.92
CA GLY A 15 27.91 16.88 35.50
C GLY A 15 28.25 16.80 34.02
N LEU A 16 28.42 17.98 33.42
CA LEU A 16 28.89 18.19 32.07
C LEU A 16 30.41 17.92 32.03
N VAL A 17 30.81 16.77 31.49
CA VAL A 17 32.22 16.45 31.25
C VAL A 17 32.64 17.11 29.93
N LEU A 18 33.35 18.23 30.02
CA LEU A 18 34.06 18.86 28.91
C LEU A 18 35.31 18.05 28.57
N THR A 19 35.21 17.13 27.62
CA THR A 19 36.39 16.48 27.03
C THR A 19 37.01 17.42 25.99
N ALA A 20 38.23 17.87 26.27
CA ALA A 20 39.07 18.67 25.39
C ALA A 20 39.37 17.92 24.07
N LEU A 21 39.16 18.58 22.94
CA LEU A 21 39.58 18.11 21.62
C LEU A 21 41.08 18.37 21.42
N PRO A 22 41.86 17.40 20.91
CA PRO A 22 43.28 17.60 20.63
C PRO A 22 43.49 18.52 19.41
N LEU A 23 44.32 19.54 19.61
CA LEU A 23 44.84 20.44 18.58
C LEU A 23 45.57 19.65 17.49
N ALA A 24 44.97 19.59 16.30
CA ALA A 24 45.59 19.00 15.12
C ALA A 24 46.69 19.93 14.56
N LYS A 25 47.89 19.35 14.42
CA LYS A 25 49.10 19.93 13.82
C LYS A 25 48.83 20.66 12.50
N LYS A 26 49.21 21.94 12.42
CA LYS A 26 49.40 22.69 11.18
C LYS A 26 50.47 21.99 10.33
N LYS A 27 50.07 21.39 9.21
CA LYS A 27 51.00 20.96 8.16
C LYS A 27 51.26 22.14 7.23
N ASN A 28 52.54 22.52 7.13
CA ASN A 28 53.06 23.49 6.17
C ASN A 28 52.91 22.90 4.75
N LEU A 29 51.99 23.44 3.96
CA LEU A 29 51.93 23.18 2.52
C LEU A 29 52.88 24.16 1.83
N ARG A 30 54.14 23.73 1.63
CA ARG A 30 55.06 24.39 0.70
C ARG A 30 54.55 24.17 -0.71
N GLY A 31 54.60 25.24 -1.49
CA GLY A 31 53.88 25.39 -2.74
C GLY A 31 54.23 24.37 -3.81
N SER A 32 53.19 23.81 -4.40
CA SER A 32 53.17 23.47 -5.81
C SER A 32 52.55 24.67 -6.53
N ARG A 33 53.33 25.35 -7.39
CA ARG A 33 52.81 26.32 -8.35
C ARG A 33 51.88 25.57 -9.31
N GLY A 34 50.62 25.44 -8.92
CA GLY A 34 49.54 25.01 -9.78
C GLY A 34 49.44 26.02 -10.91
N LYS A 35 49.52 25.52 -12.14
CA LYS A 35 49.29 26.29 -13.36
C LYS A 35 48.03 27.11 -13.14
N MET A 36 48.16 28.43 -13.21
CA MET A 36 47.07 29.38 -13.17
C MET A 36 46.23 29.12 -14.42
N TRP A 37 45.26 28.22 -14.30
CA TRP A 37 44.20 28.10 -15.28
C TRP A 37 43.44 29.41 -15.20
N THR A 38 43.62 30.21 -16.25
CA THR A 38 42.77 31.34 -16.57
C THR A 38 41.32 30.94 -16.34
N SER A 39 40.54 31.83 -15.74
CA SER A 39 39.14 31.71 -15.36
C SER A 39 38.16 31.55 -16.54
N ALA A 40 38.61 30.95 -17.65
CA ALA A 40 37.87 30.78 -18.89
C ALA A 40 36.92 29.55 -18.89
N ASN A 41 36.81 28.83 -17.77
CA ASN A 41 35.85 27.72 -17.61
C ASN A 41 35.12 27.80 -16.26
N LEU A 42 34.62 28.98 -15.91
CA LEU A 42 33.51 29.05 -14.97
C LEU A 42 32.27 28.52 -15.71
N ASN A 43 31.72 27.44 -15.16
CA ASN A 43 30.50 26.74 -15.57
C ASN A 43 29.43 27.70 -16.16
N PRO A 44 28.92 27.48 -17.38
CA PRO A 44 28.01 28.42 -18.05
C PRO A 44 26.57 28.41 -17.49
N HIS A 45 26.31 27.75 -16.35
CA HIS A 45 24.96 27.60 -15.80
C HIS A 45 24.61 28.61 -14.70
N VAL A 46 25.42 29.65 -14.48
CA VAL A 46 25.05 30.78 -13.62
C VAL A 46 24.00 31.63 -14.35
N GLY A 47 22.73 31.24 -14.25
CA GLY A 47 21.60 32.00 -14.79
C GLY A 47 20.51 31.18 -15.48
N GLN A 48 20.63 29.86 -15.60
CA GLN A 48 19.50 29.05 -16.07
C GLN A 48 18.52 28.85 -14.91
N GLU A 49 17.29 29.35 -15.09
CA GLU A 49 16.17 28.98 -14.21
C GLU A 49 16.12 27.45 -14.09
N PRO A 50 15.95 26.91 -12.87
CA PRO A 50 15.92 25.47 -12.68
C PRO A 50 14.86 24.87 -13.57
N ILE A 51 15.26 23.90 -14.40
CA ILE A 51 14.34 23.21 -15.29
C ILE A 51 13.39 22.40 -14.39
N TYR A 52 12.17 22.91 -14.22
CA TYR A 52 11.16 22.22 -13.45
C TYR A 52 10.84 20.87 -14.11
N CYS A 53 10.57 19.88 -13.27
CA CYS A 53 10.33 18.52 -13.73
C CYS A 53 8.95 18.45 -14.41
N ARG A 54 8.94 18.28 -15.74
CA ARG A 54 7.71 18.14 -16.56
C ARG A 54 6.85 16.90 -16.26
N LEU A 55 7.30 16.00 -15.38
CA LEU A 55 6.50 14.82 -15.00
C LEU A 55 5.58 15.12 -13.81
N CYS A 56 6.02 16.00 -12.90
CA CYS A 56 5.25 16.42 -11.74
C CYS A 56 4.96 17.93 -11.75
N ASP A 57 5.24 18.61 -12.86
CA ASP A 57 5.10 20.05 -13.05
C ASP A 57 5.68 20.90 -11.91
N GLY A 58 6.81 20.46 -11.34
CA GLY A 58 7.46 21.15 -10.21
C GLY A 58 7.01 20.74 -8.81
N GLU A 59 5.94 19.94 -8.64
CA GLU A 59 5.40 19.58 -7.32
C GLU A 59 6.26 18.56 -6.54
N GLY A 60 7.16 17.84 -7.21
CA GLY A 60 7.95 16.75 -6.60
C GLY A 60 7.15 15.48 -6.29
N THR A 61 5.83 15.49 -6.41
CA THR A 61 4.98 14.31 -6.24
C THR A 61 4.06 14.10 -7.44
N ILE A 62 3.62 12.86 -7.64
CA ILE A 62 2.64 12.51 -8.67
C ILE A 62 1.49 11.74 -8.02
N PRO A 63 0.26 11.84 -8.57
CA PRO A 63 -0.87 11.10 -8.02
C PRO A 63 -0.63 9.59 -8.06
N CYS A 64 -1.00 8.89 -6.99
CA CYS A 64 -0.84 7.45 -6.92
C CYS A 64 -1.81 6.75 -7.88
N THR A 65 -1.26 6.12 -8.92
CA THR A 65 -2.02 5.37 -9.93
C THR A 65 -2.50 4.01 -9.41
N LEU A 66 -1.84 3.44 -8.39
CA LEU A 66 -2.18 2.14 -7.83
C LEU A 66 -3.49 2.17 -7.02
N CYS A 67 -3.74 3.27 -6.31
CA CYS A 67 -5.01 3.49 -5.60
C CYS A 67 -5.90 4.52 -6.28
N ASN A 68 -5.56 5.03 -7.46
CA ASN A 68 -6.30 6.11 -8.14
C ASN A 68 -6.65 7.27 -7.18
N LYS A 69 -5.65 7.78 -6.45
CA LYS A 69 -5.79 8.88 -5.46
C LYS A 69 -6.74 8.61 -4.27
N THR A 70 -7.20 7.39 -4.02
CA THR A 70 -8.03 7.10 -2.83
C THR A 70 -7.20 6.94 -1.55
N GLY A 71 -5.93 6.53 -1.67
CA GLY A 71 -5.05 6.18 -0.55
C GLY A 71 -5.25 4.73 -0.04
N ILE A 72 -6.25 4.04 -0.57
CA ILE A 72 -6.70 2.73 -0.14
C ILE A 72 -6.78 1.83 -1.37
N LEU A 73 -6.16 0.64 -1.32
CA LEU A 73 -6.28 -0.29 -2.44
C LEU A 73 -7.72 -0.80 -2.57
N ALA A 74 -8.08 -1.15 -3.80
CA ALA A 74 -9.33 -1.83 -4.06
C ALA A 74 -9.41 -3.15 -3.25
N ARG A 75 -10.64 -3.66 -3.08
CA ARG A 75 -10.87 -4.95 -2.40
C ARG A 75 -10.04 -6.04 -3.06
N GLY A 76 -9.36 -6.85 -2.25
CA GLY A 76 -8.40 -7.85 -2.74
C GLY A 76 -6.97 -7.34 -2.96
N GLY A 77 -6.69 -6.09 -2.58
CA GLY A 77 -5.37 -5.48 -2.72
C GLY A 77 -4.99 -5.31 -4.19
N PHE A 78 -3.83 -5.84 -4.57
CA PHE A 78 -3.35 -5.80 -5.96
C PHE A 78 -4.03 -6.81 -6.88
N ALA A 79 -4.70 -7.82 -6.32
CA ALA A 79 -5.28 -8.89 -7.11
C ALA A 79 -6.64 -8.50 -7.67
N LYS A 80 -6.67 -8.03 -8.93
CA LYS A 80 -7.89 -7.72 -9.68
C LYS A 80 -8.85 -8.91 -9.83
N ARG A 81 -8.35 -10.14 -9.69
CA ARG A 81 -9.10 -11.39 -9.89
C ARG A 81 -8.93 -12.32 -8.70
N ASN A 82 -9.93 -13.16 -8.45
CA ASN A 82 -9.83 -14.22 -7.44
C ASN A 82 -8.85 -15.30 -7.90
N THR A 83 -8.12 -15.87 -6.94
CA THR A 83 -7.28 -17.04 -7.17
C THR A 83 -8.08 -18.30 -6.91
N ILE A 84 -8.30 -19.09 -7.95
CA ILE A 84 -9.01 -20.36 -7.85
C ILE A 84 -8.00 -21.50 -7.94
N ARG A 85 -7.97 -22.34 -6.91
CA ARG A 85 -7.23 -23.60 -6.90
C ARG A 85 -8.21 -24.74 -7.07
N VAL A 86 -8.30 -25.29 -8.28
CA VAL A 86 -9.27 -26.35 -8.64
C VAL A 86 -9.20 -27.57 -7.70
N PRO A 87 -8.03 -28.05 -7.25
CA PRO A 87 -7.96 -29.18 -6.33
C PRO A 87 -8.63 -28.92 -4.98
N SER A 88 -8.49 -27.69 -4.45
CA SER A 88 -9.02 -27.28 -3.14
C SER A 88 -10.30 -26.44 -3.27
N LEU A 89 -11.04 -26.59 -4.36
CA LEU A 89 -12.23 -25.79 -4.63
C LEU A 89 -13.43 -26.29 -3.81
N VAL A 90 -13.58 -27.59 -3.61
CA VAL A 90 -14.65 -28.14 -2.76
C VAL A 90 -14.38 -27.74 -1.30
N GLY A 91 -15.41 -27.26 -0.60
CA GLY A 91 -15.31 -26.69 0.74
C GLY A 91 -14.87 -25.22 0.78
N SER A 92 -14.51 -24.64 -0.37
CA SER A 92 -14.22 -23.21 -0.44
C SER A 92 -15.47 -22.35 -0.29
N LYS A 93 -15.26 -21.16 0.28
CA LYS A 93 -16.28 -20.19 0.65
C LYS A 93 -16.36 -19.10 -0.42
N TRP A 94 -17.57 -18.71 -0.80
CA TRP A 94 -17.81 -17.71 -1.83
C TRP A 94 -18.94 -16.77 -1.43
N THR A 95 -18.80 -15.50 -1.80
CA THR A 95 -19.81 -14.48 -1.59
C THR A 95 -20.19 -13.81 -2.91
N SER A 96 -21.46 -13.79 -3.27
CA SER A 96 -21.94 -13.08 -4.46
C SER A 96 -22.10 -11.58 -4.17
N VAL A 97 -21.56 -10.75 -5.07
CA VAL A 97 -21.65 -9.28 -5.01
C VAL A 97 -23.09 -8.81 -5.22
N SER A 98 -23.86 -9.55 -6.04
CA SER A 98 -25.30 -9.34 -6.25
C SER A 98 -26.10 -10.42 -5.55
N ALA A 99 -27.28 -10.09 -5.02
CA ALA A 99 -28.13 -11.10 -4.37
C ALA A 99 -28.70 -12.04 -5.44
N ILE A 100 -28.48 -13.34 -5.27
CA ILE A 100 -29.06 -14.38 -6.13
C ILE A 100 -30.46 -14.69 -5.58
N ASP A 101 -31.45 -14.74 -6.46
CA ASP A 101 -32.88 -14.84 -6.14
C ASP A 101 -33.34 -13.79 -5.10
N GLY A 102 -32.74 -12.59 -5.15
CA GLY A 102 -33.03 -11.47 -4.26
C GLY A 102 -32.57 -11.64 -2.81
N LYS A 103 -32.13 -12.83 -2.38
CA LYS A 103 -31.85 -13.14 -0.97
C LYS A 103 -30.44 -13.68 -0.71
N TRP A 104 -29.89 -14.49 -1.60
CA TRP A 104 -28.73 -15.33 -1.30
C TRP A 104 -27.42 -14.68 -1.68
N ARG A 105 -26.44 -14.73 -0.77
CA ARG A 105 -25.11 -14.13 -0.99
C ARG A 105 -23.97 -15.04 -0.55
N HIS A 106 -24.10 -15.77 0.56
CA HIS A 106 -23.03 -16.66 1.04
C HIS A 106 -23.25 -18.08 0.55
N PHE A 107 -22.24 -18.61 -0.12
CA PHE A 107 -22.25 -19.93 -0.71
C PHE A 107 -21.03 -20.76 -0.29
N LEU A 108 -21.24 -22.07 -0.16
CA LEU A 108 -20.18 -23.06 0.01
C LEU A 108 -20.10 -23.91 -1.25
N CYS A 109 -18.90 -24.11 -1.77
CA CYS A 109 -18.72 -25.04 -2.89
C CYS A 109 -18.82 -26.48 -2.39
N THR A 110 -19.86 -27.20 -2.83
CA THR A 110 -20.11 -28.59 -2.40
C THR A 110 -19.53 -29.61 -3.38
N ALA A 111 -19.42 -29.24 -4.66
CA ALA A 111 -18.86 -30.10 -5.69
C ALA A 111 -18.28 -29.27 -6.83
N LYS A 112 -17.50 -29.93 -7.70
CA LYS A 112 -16.95 -29.33 -8.91
C LYS A 112 -17.03 -30.32 -10.06
N LYS A 113 -17.30 -29.81 -11.26
CA LYS A 113 -17.21 -30.55 -12.53
C LYS A 113 -16.01 -30.03 -13.32
N GLY A 114 -15.32 -30.94 -14.01
CA GLY A 114 -14.13 -30.61 -14.80
C GLY A 114 -12.81 -30.55 -13.99
N LYS A 115 -11.70 -30.56 -14.73
CA LYS A 115 -10.33 -30.59 -14.17
C LYS A 115 -9.63 -29.22 -14.19
N ASN A 116 -10.07 -28.31 -15.07
CA ASN A 116 -9.39 -27.05 -15.36
C ASN A 116 -10.29 -25.83 -15.11
N THR A 117 -9.68 -24.66 -14.89
CA THR A 117 -10.40 -23.40 -14.66
C THR A 117 -11.14 -22.87 -15.90
N LYS A 118 -10.76 -23.30 -17.11
CA LYS A 118 -11.35 -22.82 -18.37
C LYS A 118 -12.78 -23.36 -18.58
N ASP A 119 -12.95 -24.66 -18.37
CA ASP A 119 -14.19 -25.40 -18.67
C ASP A 119 -14.85 -25.99 -17.42
N GLY A 120 -14.27 -25.74 -16.24
CA GLY A 120 -14.79 -26.24 -14.98
C GLY A 120 -16.01 -25.46 -14.51
N ILE A 121 -16.83 -26.14 -13.71
CA ILE A 121 -18.03 -25.59 -13.07
C ILE A 121 -17.97 -25.90 -11.58
N ALA A 122 -18.24 -24.91 -10.73
CA ALA A 122 -18.45 -25.09 -9.31
C ALA A 122 -19.94 -25.27 -9.02
N ILE A 123 -20.28 -26.24 -8.19
CA ILE A 123 -21.62 -26.37 -7.61
C ILE A 123 -21.57 -25.71 -6.24
N LEU A 124 -22.34 -24.63 -6.10
CA LEU A 124 -22.38 -23.81 -4.90
C LEU A 124 -23.73 -23.99 -4.21
N SER A 125 -23.72 -24.20 -2.90
CA SER A 125 -24.92 -24.27 -2.07
C SER A 125 -24.99 -23.05 -1.17
N SER A 126 -26.17 -22.41 -1.08
CA SER A 126 -26.34 -21.30 -0.14
C SER A 126 -26.17 -21.78 1.30
N THR A 127 -25.62 -20.91 2.15
CA THR A 127 -25.31 -21.21 3.56
C THR A 127 -26.16 -20.41 4.54
N CYS A 128 -26.71 -19.29 4.10
CA CYS A 128 -27.62 -18.49 4.92
C CYS A 128 -28.96 -19.24 5.12
N GLY A 129 -29.65 -18.98 6.23
CA GLY A 129 -31.04 -19.40 6.43
C GLY A 129 -31.28 -20.90 6.74
N PRO A 130 -32.56 -21.29 6.91
CA PRO A 130 -32.97 -22.67 7.19
C PRO A 130 -32.57 -23.63 6.06
N VAL A 131 -32.32 -24.89 6.41
CA VAL A 131 -31.74 -25.89 5.49
C VAL A 131 -32.68 -26.20 4.33
N GLU A 132 -33.98 -26.24 4.60
CA GLU A 132 -35.05 -26.50 3.64
C GLU A 132 -35.14 -25.46 2.51
N ASN A 133 -34.63 -24.24 2.74
CA ASN A 133 -34.70 -23.14 1.78
C ASN A 133 -33.37 -22.91 1.05
N ARG A 134 -32.37 -23.78 1.23
CA ARG A 134 -31.06 -23.59 0.60
C ARG A 134 -31.12 -23.91 -0.89
N ILE A 135 -30.62 -22.99 -1.69
CA ILE A 135 -30.51 -23.14 -3.14
C ILE A 135 -29.16 -23.73 -3.51
N ARG A 136 -29.13 -24.43 -4.65
CA ARG A 136 -27.89 -24.88 -5.30
C ARG A 136 -27.82 -24.29 -6.69
N ILE A 137 -26.65 -23.75 -7.04
CA ILE A 137 -26.39 -23.12 -8.32
C ILE A 137 -25.10 -23.68 -8.93
N GLU A 138 -25.07 -23.72 -10.25
CA GLU A 138 -23.89 -24.09 -11.01
C GLU A 138 -23.24 -22.83 -11.57
N VAL A 139 -21.97 -22.60 -11.25
CA VAL A 139 -21.24 -21.38 -11.62
C VAL A 139 -19.96 -21.76 -12.38
N PRO A 140 -19.76 -21.27 -13.61
CA PRO A 140 -18.51 -21.45 -14.33
C PRO A 140 -17.31 -20.90 -13.56
N LEU A 141 -16.19 -21.62 -13.53
CA LEU A 141 -14.99 -21.17 -12.79
C LEU A 141 -14.40 -19.87 -13.33
N LYS A 142 -14.63 -19.56 -14.61
CA LYS A 142 -14.28 -18.27 -15.21
C LYS A 142 -14.98 -17.09 -14.53
N GLU A 143 -16.22 -17.27 -14.09
CA GLU A 143 -17.03 -16.23 -13.43
C GLU A 143 -16.61 -16.06 -11.97
N LEU A 144 -16.33 -17.16 -11.27
CA LEU A 144 -15.76 -17.10 -9.91
C LEU A 144 -14.43 -16.34 -9.86
N LYS A 145 -13.70 -16.27 -10.98
CA LYS A 145 -12.44 -15.53 -11.08
C LYS A 145 -12.65 -14.01 -11.08
N THR A 146 -13.84 -13.55 -11.46
CA THR A 146 -14.20 -12.14 -11.61
C THR A 146 -14.72 -11.59 -10.29
N ARG A 147 -13.96 -10.66 -9.68
CA ARG A 147 -14.31 -10.04 -8.38
C ARG A 147 -15.59 -9.20 -8.40
N GLU A 148 -15.95 -8.68 -9.57
CA GLU A 148 -17.15 -7.88 -9.75
C GLU A 148 -18.44 -8.70 -9.52
N MET A 149 -18.38 -10.01 -9.70
CA MET A 149 -19.52 -10.92 -9.50
C MET A 149 -19.36 -11.72 -8.20
N TRP A 150 -18.15 -12.20 -7.92
CA TRP A 150 -17.88 -13.15 -6.84
C TRP A 150 -16.70 -12.71 -6.00
N GLU A 151 -16.82 -12.83 -4.69
CA GLU A 151 -15.74 -12.64 -3.73
C GLU A 151 -15.36 -13.98 -3.11
N GLY A 152 -14.06 -14.26 -3.05
CA GLY A 152 -13.55 -15.43 -2.32
C GLY A 152 -13.63 -15.20 -0.81
N GLY A 153 -14.12 -16.19 -0.08
CA GLY A 153 -14.33 -16.10 1.37
C GLY A 153 -15.73 -15.61 1.75
N TRP A 154 -15.90 -15.28 3.03
CA TRP A 154 -17.13 -14.67 3.55
C TRP A 154 -16.92 -13.18 3.65
N THR A 155 -17.75 -12.44 2.94
CA THR A 155 -17.68 -10.98 2.89
C THR A 155 -19.02 -10.43 3.37
N THR A 156 -18.98 -9.36 4.18
CA THR A 156 -20.22 -8.75 4.69
C THR A 156 -20.88 -7.87 3.65
N LEU A 157 -22.18 -7.57 3.81
CA LEU A 157 -22.87 -6.66 2.90
C LEU A 157 -22.31 -5.24 2.95
N ASN A 158 -21.82 -4.81 4.12
CA ASN A 158 -21.18 -3.52 4.29
C ASN A 158 -19.86 -3.45 3.50
N ASP A 159 -19.08 -4.54 3.57
CA ASP A 159 -17.87 -4.68 2.76
C ASP A 159 -18.20 -4.70 1.28
N ILE A 160 -19.33 -5.26 0.83
CA ILE A 160 -19.76 -5.27 -0.57
C ILE A 160 -20.25 -3.89 -1.05
N ARG A 161 -21.00 -3.13 -0.23
CA ARG A 161 -21.63 -1.85 -0.63
C ARG A 161 -20.71 -0.63 -0.55
N GLY A 162 -19.56 -0.73 0.11
CA GLY A 162 -18.48 0.24 -0.08
C GLY A 162 -18.35 1.35 0.96
N ALA A 163 -18.69 1.14 2.23
CA ALA A 163 -18.32 2.10 3.26
C ALA A 163 -17.97 1.42 4.60
N ALA A 164 -16.74 1.67 5.07
CA ALA A 164 -16.32 1.55 6.48
C ALA A 164 -16.50 0.16 7.14
N GLY A 165 -15.55 -0.75 6.98
CA GLY A 165 -15.58 -1.96 7.81
C GLY A 165 -14.33 -2.83 7.74
N VAL A 166 -13.98 -3.30 6.55
CA VAL A 166 -12.64 -3.83 6.30
C VAL A 166 -11.95 -2.86 5.36
N ALA A 167 -11.14 -1.98 5.96
CA ALA A 167 -10.24 -1.10 5.24
C ALA A 167 -9.59 -1.88 4.09
N GLY A 168 -9.79 -1.44 2.85
CA GLY A 168 -8.79 -1.78 1.84
C GLY A 168 -7.45 -1.45 2.46
N THR A 169 -6.48 -2.36 2.36
CA THR A 169 -5.17 -2.14 2.98
C THR A 169 -4.67 -0.78 2.49
N THR A 170 -4.15 0.03 3.42
CA THR A 170 -3.49 1.28 3.08
C THR A 170 -2.58 1.01 1.89
N CYS A 171 -2.74 1.80 0.84
CA CYS A 171 -2.06 1.49 -0.41
C CYS A 171 -0.57 1.44 -0.14
N SER A 172 0.08 0.28 -0.32
CA SER A 172 1.46 0.12 0.10
C SER A 172 2.43 1.06 -0.62
N ALA A 173 2.06 1.53 -1.81
CA ALA A 173 2.83 2.48 -2.59
C ALA A 173 2.77 3.92 -2.05
N CYS A 174 1.57 4.46 -1.76
CA CYS A 174 1.45 5.82 -1.22
C CYS A 174 1.29 5.88 0.30
N ARG A 175 1.17 4.73 0.97
CA ARG A 175 0.90 4.58 2.41
C ARG A 175 -0.29 5.42 2.90
N GLY A 176 -1.30 5.62 2.06
CA GLY A 176 -2.47 6.46 2.37
C GLY A 176 -2.36 7.92 1.95
N LEU A 177 -1.18 8.40 1.50
CA LEU A 177 -0.94 9.80 1.13
C LEU A 177 -1.55 10.19 -0.22
N LYS A 178 -2.14 9.25 -0.96
CA LYS A 178 -2.79 9.47 -2.28
C LYS A 178 -1.85 9.95 -3.41
N ALA A 179 -0.60 10.26 -3.09
CA ALA A 179 0.48 10.63 -3.99
C ALA A 179 1.74 9.80 -3.70
N VAL A 180 2.62 9.68 -4.69
CA VAL A 180 3.96 9.08 -4.56
C VAL A 180 5.01 10.09 -4.98
N MET A 181 6.23 9.96 -4.47
CA MET A 181 7.35 10.81 -4.90
C MET A 181 7.57 10.65 -6.41
N CYS A 182 7.83 11.77 -7.08
CA CYS A 182 8.09 11.78 -8.51
C CYS A 182 9.39 11.02 -8.80
N PRO A 183 9.35 9.92 -9.57
CA PRO A 183 10.54 9.10 -9.84
C PRO A 183 11.55 9.77 -10.78
N ARG A 184 11.19 10.92 -11.36
CA ARG A 184 12.05 11.65 -12.30
C ARG A 184 12.92 12.69 -11.62
N CYS A 185 12.46 13.26 -10.51
CA CYS A 185 13.19 14.29 -9.75
C CYS A 185 13.38 13.91 -8.28
N ASP A 186 13.08 12.66 -7.89
CA ASP A 186 13.20 12.15 -6.53
C ASP A 186 12.59 13.04 -5.45
N GLY A 187 11.48 13.73 -5.77
CA GLY A 187 10.83 14.66 -4.84
C GLY A 187 11.29 16.11 -4.90
N LEU A 188 12.33 16.44 -5.66
CA LEU A 188 12.91 17.79 -5.71
C LEU A 188 12.12 18.77 -6.60
N GLY A 189 11.25 18.28 -7.47
CA GLY A 189 10.49 19.12 -8.41
C GLY A 189 11.31 19.67 -9.57
N GLN A 190 12.62 19.44 -9.62
CA GLN A 190 13.54 19.98 -10.64
C GLN A 190 14.43 18.87 -11.21
N VAL A 191 14.92 19.03 -12.45
CA VAL A 191 15.83 18.09 -13.11
C VAL A 191 17.06 18.81 -13.65
N GLY A 192 18.25 18.23 -13.49
CA GLY A 192 19.50 18.79 -14.02
C GLY A 192 20.31 19.66 -13.05
N LEU A 193 20.48 19.19 -11.81
CA LEU A 193 21.51 19.71 -10.89
C LEU A 193 22.92 19.25 -11.31
#